data_AF-A0A6A6L5R0-F1
#
_entry.id   AF-A0A6A6L5R0-F1
#
_cell.length_a   1.000
_cell.length_b   1.000
_cell.length_c   1.000
_cell.angle_alpha   90.00
_cell.angle_beta   90.00
_cell.angle_gamma   90.00
#
_symmetry.space_group_name_H-M   'P 1'
#
loop_
_entity.id
_entity.type
_entity.pdbx_description
1 polymer ?
#
loop_
_entity_poly.entity_id
_entity_poly.type
_entity_poly.pdbx_seq_one_letter_code
_entity_poly.pdbx_strand_id
1 'polypeptide(L)'
;MIRAVLQDTEEQQTTREPVRLWLKKLQEAAYDAEDVFDELAYENLRWKVEMQDQSGREIKNEAMGFGLQAVSRDRIMPLINLDRVTDSVLDNPVVGREADVAKIVNLLSCSSDQQVFTIVPIVGMGGLGKTALAKLVCEDVIAKRLYDLKIWVCVSDNFDDQRILGDMLQTLNANMGGLTNKDAILQELEKALEGKKFILVLDDVWNDVVTRWDDIKIRLEKISNNNGNAIVTTRSEEVASKVETSTSYRHKLNLLSDDDCWSIVKERALGNGPLIPLDSNLETIGKEIAKKCRGVPLAAKVLGGTMGFNRDKNPWLLIEKSEVLNASHNKDNVVYTKTKF
;
A
#
# COMPACT_ATOMS: atom_id res chain seq x y z
N MET A 1 -13.96 -27.90 0.66
CA MET A 1 -15.21 -27.58 1.40
C MET A 1 -15.90 -26.35 0.83
N ILE A 2 -15.26 -25.17 0.79
CA ILE A 2 -15.85 -23.92 0.27
C ILE A 2 -16.35 -24.04 -1.18
N ARG A 3 -15.58 -24.65 -2.09
CA ARG A 3 -16.00 -24.89 -3.47
C ARG A 3 -17.20 -25.85 -3.61
N ALA A 4 -17.31 -26.84 -2.72
CA ALA A 4 -18.43 -27.78 -2.72
C ALA A 4 -19.71 -27.14 -2.15
N VAL A 5 -19.56 -26.26 -1.16
CA VAL A 5 -20.68 -25.48 -0.59
C VAL A 5 -21.19 -24.43 -1.58
N LEU A 6 -20.31 -23.78 -2.35
CA LEU A 6 -20.68 -22.83 -3.42
C LEU A 6 -21.46 -23.50 -4.55
N GLN A 7 -21.08 -24.73 -4.91
CA GLN A 7 -21.76 -25.50 -5.95
C GLN A 7 -23.14 -26.00 -5.47
N ASP A 8 -23.26 -26.37 -4.18
CA ASP A 8 -24.53 -26.76 -3.54
C ASP A 8 -25.49 -25.58 -3.32
N THR A 9 -24.96 -24.34 -3.24
CA THR A 9 -25.77 -23.11 -3.11
C THR A 9 -26.29 -22.56 -4.45
N GLU A 10 -25.66 -22.88 -5.59
CA GLU A 10 -26.18 -22.53 -6.91
C GLU A 10 -27.40 -23.39 -7.32
N GLU A 11 -27.54 -24.60 -6.79
CA GLU A 11 -28.67 -25.50 -7.11
C GLU A 11 -29.96 -25.16 -6.35
N GLN A 12 -29.89 -24.44 -5.23
CA GLN A 12 -31.06 -23.99 -4.48
C GLN A 12 -31.21 -22.48 -4.59
N GLN A 13 -32.16 -22.02 -5.42
CA GLN A 13 -32.56 -20.62 -5.54
C GLN A 13 -32.84 -19.98 -4.17
N THR A 14 -31.88 -19.25 -3.59
CA THR A 14 -31.96 -18.76 -2.20
C THR A 14 -32.43 -17.32 -2.10
N THR A 15 -33.73 -17.13 -1.94
CA THR A 15 -34.39 -15.90 -1.46
C THR A 15 -34.55 -15.86 0.07
N ARG A 16 -33.74 -16.63 0.83
CA ARG A 16 -33.94 -16.83 2.27
C ARG A 16 -33.08 -15.86 3.08
N GLU A 17 -33.71 -14.96 3.85
CA GLU A 17 -33.07 -14.01 4.79
C GLU A 17 -31.96 -14.61 5.69
N PRO A 18 -32.08 -15.85 6.22
CA PRO A 18 -31.00 -16.48 6.98
C PRO A 18 -29.68 -16.65 6.21
N VAL A 19 -29.75 -16.88 4.90
CA VAL A 19 -28.57 -17.03 4.02
C VAL A 19 -27.92 -15.67 3.77
N ARG A 20 -28.73 -14.61 3.64
CA ARG A 20 -28.26 -13.24 3.51
C ARG A 20 -27.58 -12.73 4.79
N LEU A 21 -28.16 -13.04 5.94
CA LEU A 21 -27.58 -12.71 7.25
C LEU A 21 -26.29 -13.51 7.50
N TRP A 22 -26.24 -14.76 7.05
CA TRP A 22 -25.04 -15.60 7.12
C TRP A 22 -23.92 -15.08 6.21
N LEU A 23 -24.22 -14.70 4.96
CA LEU A 23 -23.25 -14.11 4.04
C LEU A 23 -22.73 -12.76 4.51
N LYS A 24 -23.58 -11.90 5.09
CA LYS A 24 -23.16 -10.64 5.70
C LYS A 24 -22.18 -10.89 6.84
N LYS A 25 -22.47 -11.86 7.72
CA LYS A 25 -21.55 -12.29 8.78
C LYS A 25 -20.27 -12.90 8.24
N LEU A 26 -20.31 -13.57 7.09
CA LEU A 26 -19.14 -14.18 6.46
C LEU A 26 -18.26 -13.15 5.76
N GLN A 27 -18.85 -12.06 5.28
CA GLN A 27 -18.14 -10.95 4.67
C GLN A 27 -17.57 -9.99 5.73
N GLU A 28 -18.32 -9.69 6.79
CA GLU A 28 -17.79 -9.07 8.01
C GLU A 28 -16.66 -9.94 8.57
N ALA A 29 -16.87 -11.26 8.71
CA ALA A 29 -15.81 -12.18 9.12
C ALA A 29 -14.66 -12.33 8.11
N ALA A 30 -14.79 -11.91 6.84
CA ALA A 30 -13.71 -11.94 5.85
C ALA A 30 -12.89 -10.65 5.90
N TYR A 31 -13.54 -9.50 6.12
CA TYR A 31 -12.88 -8.22 6.41
C TYR A 31 -12.21 -8.25 7.79
N ASP A 32 -12.96 -8.70 8.81
CA ASP A 32 -12.41 -9.01 10.12
C ASP A 32 -11.38 -10.12 10.01
N ALA A 33 -11.49 -11.10 9.08
CA ALA A 33 -10.41 -12.07 8.88
C ALA A 33 -9.18 -11.46 8.23
N GLU A 34 -9.24 -10.45 7.37
CA GLU A 34 -8.02 -9.77 6.90
C GLU A 34 -7.32 -9.05 8.07
N ASP A 35 -8.08 -8.32 8.90
CA ASP A 35 -7.55 -7.68 10.11
C ASP A 35 -7.12 -8.71 11.20
N VAL A 36 -7.83 -9.84 11.33
CA VAL A 36 -7.54 -10.97 12.23
C VAL A 36 -6.46 -11.89 11.65
N PHE A 37 -6.21 -11.92 10.34
CA PHE A 37 -5.07 -12.61 9.74
C PHE A 37 -3.80 -11.84 10.07
N ASP A 38 -3.87 -10.51 10.10
CA ASP A 38 -2.80 -9.64 10.58
C ASP A 38 -2.62 -9.78 12.11
N GLU A 39 -3.69 -9.87 12.90
CA GLU A 39 -3.64 -10.14 14.36
C GLU A 39 -3.19 -11.57 14.71
N LEU A 40 -3.60 -12.59 13.94
CA LEU A 40 -3.15 -13.98 14.07
C LEU A 40 -1.69 -14.12 13.62
N ALA A 41 -1.24 -13.36 12.62
CA ALA A 41 0.17 -13.30 12.26
C ALA A 41 0.99 -12.71 13.42
N TYR A 42 0.48 -11.67 14.09
CA TYR A 42 1.08 -11.07 15.28
C TYR A 42 1.11 -12.02 16.49
N GLU A 43 -0.01 -12.68 16.81
CA GLU A 43 -0.10 -13.69 17.88
C GLU A 43 0.83 -14.89 17.60
N ASN A 44 0.89 -15.38 16.36
CA ASN A 44 1.76 -16.50 15.99
C ASN A 44 3.26 -16.12 16.10
N LEU A 45 3.61 -14.86 15.81
CA LEU A 45 4.94 -14.31 16.07
C LEU A 45 5.25 -14.22 17.58
N ARG A 46 4.32 -13.70 18.38
CA ARG A 46 4.44 -13.64 19.86
C ARG A 46 4.63 -15.03 20.45
N TRP A 47 3.78 -15.99 20.09
CA TRP A 47 3.86 -17.38 20.54
C TRP A 47 5.19 -18.04 20.15
N LYS A 48 5.69 -17.81 18.92
CA LYS A 48 7.01 -18.35 18.51
C LYS A 48 8.16 -17.77 19.32
N VAL A 49 8.13 -16.48 19.63
CA VAL A 49 9.14 -15.83 20.50
C VAL A 49 9.06 -16.36 21.92
N GLU A 50 7.86 -16.49 22.49
CA GLU A 50 7.64 -17.01 23.83
C GLU A 50 8.02 -18.49 23.96
N MET A 51 7.70 -19.32 22.96
CA MET A 51 8.11 -20.73 22.91
C MET A 51 9.63 -20.91 22.75
N GLN A 52 10.29 -20.05 21.96
CA GLN A 52 11.74 -20.08 21.80
C GLN A 52 12.48 -19.60 23.06
N ASP A 53 11.94 -18.59 23.75
CA ASP A 53 12.49 -18.13 25.04
C ASP A 53 12.27 -19.16 26.15
N GLN A 54 11.14 -19.87 26.14
CA GLN A 54 10.85 -20.95 27.10
C GLN A 54 11.71 -22.19 26.86
N SER A 55 11.81 -22.66 25.61
CA SER A 55 12.69 -23.78 25.23
C SER A 55 14.17 -23.44 25.42
N GLY A 56 14.58 -22.20 25.12
CA GLY A 56 15.94 -21.71 25.37
C GLY A 56 16.29 -21.66 26.87
N ARG A 57 15.33 -21.28 27.73
CA ARG A 57 15.50 -21.30 29.19
C ARG A 57 15.58 -22.72 29.76
N GLU A 58 14.77 -23.65 29.26
CA GLU A 58 14.80 -25.06 29.66
C GLU A 58 16.13 -25.71 29.29
N ILE A 59 16.59 -25.57 28.05
CA ILE A 59 17.87 -26.11 27.58
C ILE A 59 19.05 -25.48 28.33
N LYS A 60 18.98 -24.18 28.65
CA LYS A 60 20.00 -23.49 29.43
C LYS A 60 20.06 -24.00 30.87
N ASN A 61 18.91 -24.26 31.50
CA ASN A 61 18.84 -24.80 32.86
C ASN A 61 19.34 -26.24 32.93
N GLU A 62 19.04 -27.06 31.92
CA GLU A 62 19.51 -28.43 31.81
C GLU A 62 21.04 -28.48 31.55
N ALA A 63 21.53 -27.65 30.63
CA ALA A 63 22.98 -27.51 30.36
C ALA A 63 23.77 -27.02 31.57
N MET A 64 23.22 -26.10 32.39
CA MET A 64 23.82 -25.70 33.66
C MET A 64 23.88 -26.86 34.67
N GLY A 65 22.88 -27.76 34.68
CA GLY A 65 22.88 -28.98 35.48
C GLY A 65 23.99 -29.97 35.11
N PHE A 66 24.46 -29.92 33.86
CA PHE A 66 25.60 -30.70 33.36
C PHE A 66 26.93 -29.93 33.33
N GLY A 67 26.99 -28.73 33.91
CA GLY A 67 28.21 -27.91 34.01
C GLY A 67 28.66 -27.23 32.72
N LEU A 68 27.80 -27.17 31.69
CA LEU A 68 28.09 -26.54 30.39
C LEU A 68 27.70 -25.06 30.42
N GLN A 69 28.61 -24.17 30.03
CA GLN A 69 28.31 -22.75 29.80
C GLN A 69 27.93 -22.48 28.34
N ALA A 70 26.81 -21.80 28.13
CA ALA A 70 26.34 -21.43 26.81
C ALA A 70 27.26 -20.36 26.18
N VAL A 71 27.88 -20.69 25.05
CA VAL A 71 28.61 -19.73 24.22
C VAL A 71 27.66 -19.27 23.11
N SER A 72 27.27 -17.99 23.12
CA SER A 72 26.45 -17.40 22.07
C SER A 72 27.25 -17.37 20.76
N ARG A 73 26.82 -18.15 19.77
CA ARG A 73 27.11 -17.89 18.36
C ARG A 73 25.83 -17.42 17.73
N ASP A 74 25.86 -16.21 17.19
CA ASP A 74 24.76 -15.56 16.48
C ASP A 74 24.23 -16.50 15.40
N ARG A 75 23.08 -17.11 15.65
CA ARG A 75 22.34 -17.84 14.62
C ARG A 75 21.59 -16.81 13.80
N ILE A 76 22.08 -16.56 12.60
CA ILE A 76 21.35 -15.83 11.57
C ILE A 76 20.11 -16.67 11.21
N MET A 77 18.95 -16.31 11.74
CA MET A 77 17.67 -16.79 11.21
C MET A 77 17.45 -16.18 9.81
N PRO A 78 17.01 -16.96 8.81
CA PRO A 78 16.44 -16.35 7.62
C PRO A 78 15.10 -15.73 8.03
N LEU A 79 15.12 -14.42 8.21
CA LEU A 79 13.93 -13.61 8.39
C LEU A 79 13.06 -13.83 7.13
N ILE A 80 11.94 -14.55 7.27
CA ILE A 80 10.89 -14.47 6.25
C ILE A 80 10.36 -13.05 6.38
N ASN A 81 10.86 -12.16 5.52
CA ASN A 81 10.53 -10.75 5.55
C ASN A 81 9.06 -10.61 5.10
N LEU A 82 8.16 -10.49 6.08
CA LEU A 82 6.73 -10.33 5.89
C LEU A 82 6.35 -8.87 5.61
N ASP A 83 7.32 -7.94 5.66
CA ASP A 83 7.11 -6.54 5.28
C ASP A 83 6.68 -6.50 3.81
N ARG A 84 5.52 -5.89 3.55
CA ARG A 84 5.13 -5.52 2.18
C ARG A 84 6.16 -4.52 1.66
N VAL A 85 7.02 -4.96 0.74
CA VAL A 85 8.01 -4.09 0.09
C VAL A 85 7.41 -3.51 -1.19
N THR A 86 7.48 -2.20 -1.36
CA THR A 86 7.21 -1.52 -2.63
C THR A 86 8.50 -0.93 -3.19
N ASP A 87 8.65 -0.98 -4.51
CA ASP A 87 9.73 -0.33 -5.24
C ASP A 87 9.26 0.98 -5.88
N SER A 88 10.17 1.64 -6.60
CA SER A 88 9.89 2.90 -7.31
C SER A 88 9.55 2.73 -8.81
N VAL A 89 9.36 1.49 -9.29
CA VAL A 89 9.20 1.17 -10.72
C VAL A 89 7.72 1.08 -11.08
N LEU A 90 7.30 1.73 -12.17
CA LEU A 90 5.93 1.63 -12.63
C LEU A 90 5.72 0.36 -13.48
N ASP A 91 5.05 -0.65 -12.91
CA ASP A 91 4.89 -1.95 -13.58
C ASP A 91 3.83 -1.97 -14.68
N ASN A 92 2.83 -1.08 -14.60
CA ASN A 92 1.69 -1.09 -15.51
C ASN A 92 1.21 0.34 -15.80
N PRO A 93 0.60 0.58 -16.98
CA PRO A 93 -0.10 1.82 -17.25
C PRO A 93 -1.11 2.13 -16.14
N VAL A 94 -1.18 3.39 -15.74
CA VAL A 94 -2.14 3.88 -14.75
C VAL A 94 -3.14 4.74 -15.50
N VAL A 95 -4.42 4.47 -15.27
CA VAL A 95 -5.52 5.09 -16.02
C VAL A 95 -6.24 6.13 -15.14
N GLY A 96 -6.61 7.27 -15.73
CA GLY A 96 -7.55 8.23 -15.14
C GLY A 96 -6.95 9.05 -13.99
N ARG A 97 -5.63 9.23 -13.97
CA ARG A 97 -4.89 9.92 -12.89
C ARG A 97 -4.13 11.15 -13.35
N GLU A 98 -4.29 11.56 -14.61
CA GLU A 98 -3.56 12.66 -15.23
C GLU A 98 -3.80 14.00 -14.50
N ALA A 99 -5.06 14.25 -14.10
CA ALA A 99 -5.43 15.43 -13.33
C ALA A 99 -4.84 15.42 -11.91
N ASP A 100 -4.82 14.25 -11.27
CA ASP A 100 -4.23 14.07 -9.94
C ASP A 100 -2.72 14.33 -9.97
N VAL A 101 -2.03 13.79 -10.99
CA VAL A 101 -0.60 14.04 -11.23
C VAL A 101 -0.35 15.53 -11.43
N ALA A 102 -1.08 16.19 -12.34
CA ALA A 102 -0.91 17.62 -12.61
C ALA A 102 -1.11 18.48 -11.35
N LYS A 103 -2.10 18.14 -10.52
CA LYS A 103 -2.37 18.83 -9.26
C LYS A 103 -1.22 18.68 -8.27
N ILE A 104 -0.72 17.46 -8.07
CA ILE A 104 0.38 17.21 -7.12
C ILE A 104 1.68 17.86 -7.61
N VAL A 105 1.99 17.77 -8.89
CA VAL A 105 3.17 18.41 -9.50
C VAL A 105 3.14 19.93 -9.32
N ASN A 106 1.96 20.53 -9.45
CA ASN A 106 1.79 21.97 -9.20
C ASN A 106 2.06 22.31 -7.72
N LEU A 107 1.51 21.53 -6.78
CA LEU A 107 1.80 21.70 -5.34
C LEU A 107 3.30 21.60 -5.03
N LEU A 108 3.99 20.64 -5.65
CA LEU A 108 5.44 20.43 -5.50
C LEU A 108 6.29 21.49 -6.22
N SER A 109 5.72 22.23 -7.17
CA SER A 109 6.42 23.31 -7.89
C SER A 109 6.34 24.63 -7.13
N CYS A 110 5.16 24.96 -6.61
CA CYS A 110 4.91 26.20 -5.85
C CYS A 110 5.72 26.31 -4.55
N SER A 111 6.18 25.18 -3.98
CA SER A 111 7.02 25.16 -2.79
C SER A 111 8.45 25.64 -3.03
N SER A 112 8.94 25.59 -4.28
CA SER A 112 10.31 25.99 -4.63
C SER A 112 10.61 27.45 -4.33
N ASP A 113 9.57 28.30 -4.31
CA ASP A 113 9.70 29.75 -4.12
C ASP A 113 9.74 30.15 -2.63
N GLN A 114 9.33 29.26 -1.72
CA GLN A 114 9.17 29.58 -0.29
C GLN A 114 10.33 29.10 0.61
N GLN A 115 11.31 28.36 0.06
CA GLN A 115 12.38 27.70 0.84
C GLN A 115 11.87 26.88 2.04
N VAL A 116 10.73 26.21 1.90
CA VAL A 116 10.17 25.33 2.95
C VAL A 116 10.10 23.90 2.44
N PHE A 117 10.58 22.96 3.25
CA PHE A 117 10.42 21.53 3.00
C PHE A 117 8.92 21.17 2.98
N THR A 118 8.39 20.92 1.79
CA THR A 118 6.96 20.72 1.57
C THR A 118 6.61 19.25 1.46
N ILE A 119 5.53 18.87 2.14
CA ILE A 119 5.09 17.49 2.25
C ILE A 119 3.67 17.40 1.71
N VAL A 120 3.49 16.52 0.73
CA VAL A 120 2.22 16.28 0.03
C VAL A 120 1.71 14.88 0.39
N PRO A 121 0.76 14.76 1.33
CA PRO A 121 0.13 13.48 1.63
C PRO A 121 -0.88 13.10 0.55
N ILE A 122 -0.79 11.87 0.06
CA ILE A 122 -1.79 11.20 -0.77
C ILE A 122 -2.57 10.25 0.14
N VAL A 123 -3.85 10.56 0.34
CA VAL A 123 -4.71 9.85 1.30
C VAL A 123 -5.85 9.15 0.57
N GLY A 124 -6.18 7.94 1.00
CA GLY A 124 -7.31 7.20 0.46
C GLY A 124 -7.31 5.74 0.89
N MET A 125 -8.44 5.07 0.62
CA MET A 125 -8.63 3.66 0.97
C MET A 125 -7.60 2.73 0.32
N GLY A 126 -7.53 1.49 0.82
CA GLY A 126 -6.77 0.41 0.19
C GLY A 126 -7.18 0.19 -1.26
N GLY A 127 -6.24 -0.16 -2.14
CA GLY A 127 -6.53 -0.49 -3.54
C GLY A 127 -6.84 0.69 -4.47
N LEU A 128 -6.91 1.94 -3.98
CA LEU A 128 -7.17 3.14 -4.82
C LEU A 128 -6.03 3.57 -5.74
N GLY A 129 -4.84 2.98 -5.58
CA GLY A 129 -3.68 3.28 -6.42
C GLY A 129 -2.81 4.45 -5.92
N LYS A 130 -2.80 4.75 -4.61
CA LYS A 130 -1.94 5.80 -4.02
C LYS A 130 -0.46 5.65 -4.38
N THR A 131 0.08 4.45 -4.15
CA THR A 131 1.46 4.09 -4.50
C THR A 131 1.71 4.27 -6.00
N ALA A 132 0.75 3.86 -6.85
CA ALA A 132 0.86 4.02 -8.31
C ALA A 132 0.86 5.51 -8.72
N LEU A 133 0.04 6.35 -8.09
CA LEU A 133 0.04 7.79 -8.30
C LEU A 133 1.36 8.44 -7.86
N ALA A 134 1.90 8.04 -6.71
CA ALA A 134 3.20 8.54 -6.26
C ALA A 134 4.32 8.20 -7.25
N LYS A 135 4.32 6.97 -7.80
CA LYS A 135 5.25 6.56 -8.87
C LYS A 135 5.13 7.46 -10.11
N LEU A 136 3.90 7.68 -10.61
CA LEU A 136 3.65 8.57 -11.75
C LEU A 136 4.16 10.00 -11.52
N VAL A 137 3.86 10.57 -10.35
CA VAL A 137 4.31 11.92 -9.99
C VAL A 137 5.83 11.98 -10.00
N CYS A 138 6.51 11.01 -9.41
CA CYS A 138 7.97 10.96 -9.41
C CYS A 138 8.56 10.88 -10.82
N GLU A 139 7.99 10.05 -11.70
CA GLU A 139 8.43 9.97 -13.10
C GLU A 139 8.24 11.32 -13.81
N ASP A 140 7.10 11.97 -13.63
CA ASP A 140 6.77 13.25 -14.25
C ASP A 140 7.70 14.39 -13.77
N VAL A 141 7.94 14.51 -12.46
CA VAL A 141 8.80 15.58 -11.92
C VAL A 141 10.28 15.40 -12.29
N ILE A 142 10.75 14.15 -12.41
CA ILE A 142 12.11 13.84 -12.87
C ILE A 142 12.23 14.09 -14.39
N ALA A 143 11.25 13.65 -15.18
CA ALA A 143 11.23 13.90 -16.62
C ALA A 143 11.20 15.41 -16.95
N LYS A 144 10.47 16.20 -16.15
CA LYS A 144 10.42 17.67 -16.22
C LYS A 144 11.64 18.37 -15.64
N ARG A 145 12.61 17.63 -15.07
CA ARG A 145 13.82 18.16 -14.41
C ARG A 145 13.52 19.16 -13.30
N LEU A 146 12.42 18.94 -12.57
CA LEU A 146 12.08 19.72 -11.38
C LEU A 146 12.93 19.30 -10.17
N TYR A 147 13.35 18.03 -10.15
CA TYR A 147 14.22 17.43 -9.14
C TYR A 147 15.34 16.65 -9.83
N ASP A 148 16.49 16.59 -9.17
CA ASP A 148 17.69 15.88 -9.62
C ASP A 148 17.70 14.43 -9.12
N LEU A 149 17.12 14.19 -7.93
CA LEU A 149 17.14 12.90 -7.25
C LEU A 149 15.73 12.44 -6.87
N LYS A 150 15.47 11.14 -7.06
CA LYS A 150 14.30 10.43 -6.56
C LYS A 150 14.72 9.46 -5.47
N ILE A 151 14.14 9.57 -4.28
CA ILE A 151 14.39 8.67 -3.15
C ILE A 151 13.08 8.01 -2.77
N TRP A 152 13.04 6.67 -2.71
CA TRP A 152 11.84 5.91 -2.43
C TRP A 152 12.05 5.01 -1.24
N VAL A 153 11.22 5.16 -0.20
CA VAL A 153 11.27 4.36 1.02
C VAL A 153 9.89 3.79 1.30
N CYS A 154 9.81 2.47 1.43
CA CYS A 154 8.61 1.79 1.89
C CYS A 154 8.63 1.74 3.41
N VAL A 155 7.74 2.52 4.04
CA VAL A 155 7.63 2.66 5.49
C VAL A 155 6.64 1.60 5.97
N SER A 156 7.10 0.37 6.19
CA SER A 156 6.31 -0.70 6.82
C SER A 156 5.78 -0.29 8.21
N ASP A 157 5.02 -1.16 8.88
CA ASP A 157 4.26 -0.88 10.12
C ASP A 157 5.04 -0.14 11.23
N ASN A 158 6.36 -0.36 11.30
CA ASN A 158 7.24 0.34 12.23
C ASN A 158 7.88 1.58 11.59
N PHE A 159 7.34 2.76 11.93
CA PHE A 159 7.99 4.04 11.66
C PHE A 159 9.26 4.17 12.51
N ASP A 160 10.41 3.93 11.89
CA ASP A 160 11.74 4.00 12.49
C ASP A 160 12.62 4.97 11.69
N ASP A 161 12.94 6.12 12.28
CA ASP A 161 13.73 7.17 11.67
C ASP A 161 15.10 6.67 11.19
N GLN A 162 15.74 5.76 11.94
CA GLN A 162 17.05 5.25 11.57
C GLN A 162 16.96 4.39 10.33
N ARG A 163 15.94 3.52 10.26
CA ARG A 163 15.67 2.70 9.09
C ARG A 163 15.34 3.58 7.88
N ILE A 164 14.44 4.55 8.04
CA ILE A 164 14.05 5.44 6.93
C ILE A 164 15.27 6.18 6.38
N LEU A 165 16.07 6.81 7.24
CA LEU A 165 17.29 7.51 6.81
C LEU A 165 18.31 6.55 6.20
N GLY A 166 18.44 5.33 6.72
CA GLY A 166 19.27 4.28 6.15
C GLY A 166 18.82 3.85 4.75
N ASP A 167 17.53 3.65 4.55
CA ASP A 167 16.91 3.27 3.27
C ASP A 167 17.05 4.41 2.24
N MET A 168 16.93 5.67 2.68
CA MET A 168 17.25 6.83 1.85
C MET A 168 18.71 6.79 1.38
N LEU A 169 19.65 6.53 2.28
CA LEU A 169 21.07 6.49 1.95
C LEU A 169 21.39 5.33 0.99
N GLN A 170 20.80 4.15 1.21
CA GLN A 170 20.95 3.00 0.31
C GLN A 170 20.40 3.28 -1.08
N THR A 171 19.32 4.07 -1.19
CA THR A 171 18.77 4.49 -2.48
C THR A 171 19.75 5.39 -3.25
N LEU A 172 20.51 6.24 -2.55
CA LEU A 172 21.49 7.13 -3.16
C LEU A 172 22.83 6.45 -3.42
N ASN A 173 23.23 5.52 -2.56
CA ASN A 173 24.48 4.79 -2.66
C ASN A 173 24.32 3.35 -2.14
N ALA A 174 24.13 2.42 -3.08
CA ALA A 174 23.92 1.00 -2.79
C ALA A 174 25.07 0.35 -2.01
N ASN A 175 26.28 0.93 -2.03
CA ASN A 175 27.45 0.38 -1.34
C ASN A 175 27.54 0.79 0.14
N MET A 176 26.66 1.68 0.63
CA MET A 176 26.67 2.20 2.00
C MET A 176 25.76 1.42 2.96
N GLY A 177 25.43 0.17 2.60
CA GLY A 177 24.70 -0.74 3.49
C GLY A 177 25.46 -1.03 4.79
N GLY A 178 24.75 -1.11 5.91
CA GLY A 178 25.31 -1.53 7.21
C GLY A 178 25.73 -0.40 8.15
N LEU A 179 25.58 0.88 7.77
CA LEU A 179 25.68 1.97 8.75
C LEU A 179 24.51 1.89 9.75
N THR A 180 24.83 1.70 11.02
CA THR A 180 23.85 1.68 12.13
C THR A 180 23.89 2.93 13.00
N ASN A 181 24.91 3.78 12.81
CA ASN A 181 25.02 5.03 13.55
C ASN A 181 24.25 6.16 12.83
N LYS A 182 23.24 6.72 13.50
CA LYS A 182 22.40 7.83 12.99
C LYS A 182 23.23 9.03 12.52
N ASP A 183 24.26 9.43 13.25
CA ASP A 183 25.07 10.60 12.90
C ASP A 183 25.88 10.35 11.64
N ALA A 184 26.40 9.14 11.47
CA ALA A 184 27.13 8.76 10.26
C ALA A 184 26.19 8.70 9.04
N ILE A 185 24.97 8.17 9.20
CA ILE A 185 23.94 8.19 8.13
C ILE A 185 23.63 9.62 7.72
N LEU A 186 23.40 10.52 8.68
CA LEU A 186 23.06 11.92 8.41
C LEU A 186 24.20 12.66 7.68
N GLN A 187 25.45 12.46 8.08
CA GLN A 187 26.60 13.08 7.41
C GLN A 187 26.75 12.62 5.96
N GLU A 188 26.52 11.34 5.68
CA GLU A 188 26.63 10.80 4.33
C GLU A 188 25.44 11.19 3.45
N LEU A 189 24.23 11.28 4.02
CA LEU A 189 23.07 11.85 3.35
C LEU A 189 23.29 13.32 3.00
N GLU A 190 23.80 14.13 3.93
CA GLU A 190 24.10 15.55 3.69
C GLU A 190 25.06 15.73 2.51
N LYS A 191 26.15 14.96 2.46
CA LYS A 191 27.07 14.95 1.30
C LYS A 191 26.41 14.49 0.00
N ALA A 192 25.56 13.47 0.06
CA ALA A 192 24.92 12.92 -1.13
C ALA A 192 23.89 13.88 -1.75
N LEU A 193 23.21 14.64 -0.88
CA LEU A 193 22.16 15.62 -1.22
C LEU A 193 22.71 17.03 -1.51
N GLU A 194 23.97 17.30 -1.18
CA GLU A 194 24.59 18.62 -1.35
C GLU A 194 24.42 19.16 -2.77
N GLY A 195 23.81 20.35 -2.88
CA GLY A 195 23.60 21.06 -4.14
C GLY A 195 22.53 20.46 -5.06
N LYS A 196 21.77 19.45 -4.63
CA LYS A 196 20.77 18.75 -5.45
C LYS A 196 19.36 18.94 -4.91
N LYS A 197 18.39 19.06 -5.81
CA LYS A 197 16.97 18.99 -5.47
C LYS A 197 16.52 17.54 -5.44
N PHE A 198 15.83 17.11 -4.39
CA PHE A 198 15.31 15.75 -4.30
C PHE A 198 13.82 15.68 -3.98
N ILE A 199 13.20 14.62 -4.49
CA ILE A 199 11.86 14.21 -4.10
C ILE A 199 11.96 12.90 -3.30
N LEU A 200 11.47 12.93 -2.07
CA LEU A 200 11.37 11.78 -1.18
C LEU A 200 9.96 11.19 -1.24
N VAL A 201 9.84 9.87 -1.39
CA VAL A 201 8.56 9.16 -1.22
C VAL A 201 8.64 8.28 0.01
N LEU A 202 7.72 8.50 0.94
CA LEU A 202 7.46 7.60 2.07
C LEU A 202 6.14 6.88 1.78
N ASP A 203 6.25 5.64 1.29
CA ASP A 203 5.10 4.84 0.87
C ASP A 203 4.56 4.00 2.03
N ASP A 204 3.23 3.96 2.14
CA ASP A 204 2.42 3.17 3.08
C ASP A 204 2.66 3.52 4.57
N VAL A 205 2.67 4.81 4.92
CA VAL A 205 2.88 5.25 6.32
C VAL A 205 1.61 4.99 7.16
N TRP A 206 1.74 4.15 8.20
CA TRP A 206 0.64 3.76 9.10
C TRP A 206 0.64 4.45 10.46
N ASN A 207 1.82 4.79 10.98
CA ASN A 207 1.98 5.18 12.37
C ASN A 207 1.59 6.64 12.62
N ASP A 208 0.90 6.89 13.73
CA ASP A 208 0.35 8.18 14.11
C ASP A 208 1.15 8.86 15.24
N VAL A 209 2.31 8.33 15.62
CA VAL A 209 3.18 8.92 16.65
C VAL A 209 3.83 10.21 16.12
N VAL A 210 3.20 11.34 16.44
CA VAL A 210 3.58 12.71 16.02
C VAL A 210 5.06 13.01 16.26
N THR A 211 5.60 12.60 17.42
CA THR A 211 6.96 12.95 17.83
C THR A 211 8.03 12.38 16.88
N ARG A 212 7.80 11.18 16.32
CA ARG A 212 8.75 10.57 15.37
C ARG A 212 8.76 11.33 14.04
N TRP A 213 7.63 11.90 13.66
CA TRP A 213 7.55 12.70 12.45
C TRP A 213 8.30 14.03 12.58
N ASP A 214 8.11 14.74 13.70
CA ASP A 214 8.82 15.99 13.94
C ASP A 214 10.34 15.78 13.94
N ASP A 215 10.81 14.69 14.57
CA ASP A 215 12.22 14.33 14.60
C ASP A 215 12.81 14.08 13.21
N ILE A 216 12.12 13.31 12.34
CA ILE A 216 12.63 13.09 10.98
C ILE A 216 12.55 14.35 10.13
N LYS A 217 11.49 15.16 10.28
CA LYS A 217 11.31 16.41 9.54
C LYS A 217 12.43 17.40 9.84
N ILE A 218 12.75 17.61 11.12
CA ILE A 218 13.85 18.49 11.56
C ILE A 218 15.17 18.01 10.96
N ARG A 219 15.40 16.69 10.91
CA ARG A 219 16.62 16.11 10.30
C ARG A 219 16.65 16.33 8.79
N LEU A 220 15.53 16.13 8.09
CA LEU A 220 15.41 16.33 6.65
C LEU A 220 15.62 17.80 6.26
N GLU A 221 15.03 18.75 7.01
CA GLU A 221 15.24 20.19 6.82
C GLU A 221 16.72 20.56 6.97
N LYS A 222 17.39 19.99 7.99
CA LYS A 222 18.82 20.23 8.26
C LYS A 222 19.73 19.70 7.14
N ILE A 223 19.52 18.48 6.65
CA ILE A 223 20.40 17.88 5.62
C ILE A 223 20.10 18.38 4.21
N SER A 224 18.89 18.90 3.97
CA SER A 224 18.45 19.30 2.63
C SER A 224 18.68 20.76 2.31
N ASN A 225 18.96 21.62 3.30
CA ASN A 225 18.93 23.08 3.16
C ASN A 225 17.66 23.56 2.44
N ASN A 226 16.52 22.89 2.68
CA ASN A 226 15.21 23.13 2.05
C ASN A 226 15.16 22.93 0.52
N ASN A 227 16.11 22.19 -0.07
CA ASN A 227 16.08 21.79 -1.49
C ASN A 227 15.32 20.46 -1.73
N GLY A 228 14.63 19.94 -0.72
CA GLY A 228 13.88 18.70 -0.80
C GLY A 228 12.38 18.92 -0.62
N ASN A 229 11.59 18.04 -1.22
CA ASN A 229 10.17 17.89 -0.91
C ASN A 229 9.84 16.40 -0.71
N ALA A 230 8.69 16.11 -0.09
CA ALA A 230 8.25 14.74 0.18
C ALA A 230 6.82 14.46 -0.27
N ILE A 231 6.58 13.24 -0.72
CA ILE A 231 5.26 12.64 -0.91
C ILE A 231 5.10 11.56 0.15
N VAL A 232 3.95 11.55 0.83
CA VAL A 232 3.61 10.50 1.79
C VAL A 232 2.36 9.80 1.29
N THR A 233 2.35 8.47 1.20
CA THR A 233 1.10 7.73 0.93
C THR A 233 0.59 7.11 2.23
N THR A 234 -0.71 7.25 2.50
CA THR A 234 -1.31 6.68 3.72
C THR A 234 -2.79 6.38 3.53
N ARG A 235 -3.33 5.47 4.34
CA ARG A 235 -4.77 5.22 4.46
C ARG A 235 -5.42 6.10 5.54
N SER A 236 -4.63 6.71 6.41
CA SER A 236 -5.12 7.44 7.58
C SER A 236 -5.11 8.96 7.35
N GLU A 237 -6.29 9.57 7.48
CA GLU A 237 -6.42 11.04 7.47
C GLU A 237 -5.76 11.69 8.69
N GLU A 238 -5.66 10.96 9.80
CA GLU A 238 -4.99 11.42 11.01
C GLU A 238 -3.47 11.48 10.81
N VAL A 239 -2.88 10.44 10.20
CA VAL A 239 -1.46 10.45 9.82
C VAL A 239 -1.20 11.60 8.87
N ALA A 240 -2.03 11.77 7.83
CA ALA A 240 -1.92 12.87 6.89
C ALA A 240 -1.92 14.25 7.56
N SER A 241 -2.82 14.47 8.54
CA SER A 241 -2.88 15.74 9.29
C SER A 241 -1.65 16.03 10.14
N LYS A 242 -0.95 14.99 10.58
CA LYS A 242 0.26 15.10 11.39
C LYS A 242 1.48 15.38 10.52
N VAL A 243 1.50 14.84 9.30
CA VAL A 243 2.66 14.96 8.41
C VAL A 243 2.62 16.17 7.46
N GLU A 244 1.44 16.72 7.17
CA GLU A 244 1.28 17.79 6.19
C GLU A 244 1.89 19.12 6.64
N THR A 245 2.53 19.83 5.71
CA THR A 245 3.02 21.21 5.95
C THR A 245 1.84 22.20 6.11
N SER A 246 0.77 21.96 5.36
CA SER A 246 -0.51 22.68 5.44
C SER A 246 -1.62 21.80 4.86
N THR A 247 -2.84 21.99 5.34
CA THR A 247 -4.05 21.29 4.84
C THR A 247 -4.28 21.48 3.34
N SER A 248 -3.79 22.58 2.76
CA SER A 248 -3.85 22.85 1.32
C SER A 248 -3.03 21.89 0.46
N TYR A 249 -2.04 21.22 1.04
CA TYR A 249 -1.17 20.26 0.33
C TYR A 249 -1.73 18.84 0.33
N ARG A 250 -2.76 18.53 1.13
CA ARG A 250 -3.34 17.19 1.17
C ARG A 250 -4.06 16.84 -0.13
N HIS A 251 -3.66 15.73 -0.73
CA HIS A 251 -4.33 15.16 -1.89
C HIS A 251 -5.18 13.95 -1.48
N LYS A 252 -6.50 14.15 -1.35
CA LYS A 252 -7.44 13.04 -1.16
C LYS A 252 -7.71 12.38 -2.51
N LEU A 253 -7.31 11.11 -2.62
CA LEU A 253 -7.43 10.35 -3.85
C LEU A 253 -8.87 9.87 -4.03
N ASN A 254 -9.51 10.33 -5.11
CA ASN A 254 -10.88 9.97 -5.43
C ASN A 254 -10.97 8.60 -6.12
N LEU A 255 -12.19 8.05 -6.11
CA LEU A 255 -12.58 6.90 -6.91
C LEU A 255 -12.43 7.22 -8.41
N LEU A 256 -12.09 6.20 -9.19
CA LEU A 256 -12.08 6.28 -10.65
C LEU A 256 -13.49 6.32 -11.22
N SER A 257 -13.62 6.80 -12.46
CA SER A 257 -14.86 6.67 -13.23
C SER A 257 -15.09 5.21 -13.65
N ASP A 258 -16.35 4.87 -13.97
CA ASP A 258 -16.68 3.55 -14.49
C ASP A 258 -15.98 3.26 -15.84
N ASP A 259 -15.74 4.31 -16.64
CA ASP A 259 -15.02 4.19 -17.91
C ASP A 259 -13.52 3.92 -17.73
N ASP A 260 -12.90 4.54 -16.72
CA ASP A 260 -11.51 4.24 -16.34
C ASP A 260 -11.39 2.82 -15.78
N CYS A 261 -12.33 2.42 -14.92
CA CYS A 261 -12.42 1.04 -14.45
C CYS A 261 -12.60 0.06 -15.61
N TRP A 262 -13.43 0.40 -16.61
CA TRP A 262 -13.61 -0.42 -17.80
C TRP A 262 -12.30 -0.55 -18.58
N SER A 263 -11.55 0.54 -18.73
CA SER A 263 -10.25 0.51 -19.42
C SER A 263 -9.27 -0.45 -18.74
N ILE A 264 -9.20 -0.44 -17.41
CA ILE A 264 -8.37 -1.37 -16.62
C ILE A 264 -8.86 -2.82 -16.77
N VAL A 265 -10.17 -3.06 -16.64
CA VAL A 265 -10.76 -4.39 -16.81
C VAL A 265 -10.43 -4.92 -18.21
N LYS A 266 -10.65 -4.11 -19.24
CA LYS A 266 -10.45 -4.47 -20.65
C LYS A 266 -8.99 -4.82 -20.94
N GLU A 267 -8.05 -3.99 -20.49
CA GLU A 267 -6.62 -4.25 -20.62
C GLU A 267 -6.27 -5.60 -19.98
N ARG A 268 -6.71 -5.80 -18.74
CA ARG A 268 -6.37 -6.99 -17.96
C ARG A 268 -7.03 -8.26 -18.49
N ALA A 269 -8.26 -8.15 -18.98
CA ALA A 269 -9.07 -9.25 -19.47
C ALA A 269 -8.65 -9.72 -20.86
N LEU A 270 -8.05 -8.86 -21.69
CA LEU A 270 -7.67 -9.20 -23.07
C LEU A 270 -6.16 -9.36 -23.26
N GLY A 271 -5.37 -8.83 -22.32
CA GLY A 271 -3.91 -8.82 -22.38
C GLY A 271 -3.37 -7.95 -23.52
N ASN A 272 -2.05 -7.98 -23.70
CA ASN A 272 -1.35 -7.24 -24.76
C ASN A 272 -1.44 -7.93 -26.14
N GLY A 273 -2.50 -8.72 -26.38
CA GLY A 273 -2.72 -9.44 -27.63
C GLY A 273 -3.08 -8.51 -28.80
N PRO A 274 -3.12 -9.02 -30.04
CA PRO A 274 -3.46 -8.21 -31.21
C PRO A 274 -4.78 -7.46 -31.01
N LEU A 275 -4.83 -6.22 -31.51
CA LEU A 275 -5.95 -5.27 -31.49
C LEU A 275 -7.16 -5.76 -32.30
N ILE A 276 -7.64 -6.97 -32.01
CA ILE A 276 -8.89 -7.48 -32.54
C ILE A 276 -9.99 -6.74 -31.77
N PRO A 277 -10.82 -5.94 -32.46
CA PRO A 277 -11.92 -5.20 -31.84
C PRO A 277 -12.77 -6.15 -31.00
N LEU A 278 -13.17 -5.68 -29.83
CA LEU A 278 -14.04 -6.45 -28.95
C LEU A 278 -15.46 -6.46 -29.54
N ASP A 279 -16.16 -7.59 -29.43
CA ASP A 279 -17.58 -7.65 -29.77
C ASP A 279 -18.37 -6.62 -28.95
N SER A 280 -19.31 -5.92 -29.60
CA SER A 280 -20.11 -4.87 -28.96
C SER A 280 -20.90 -5.38 -27.74
N ASN A 281 -21.32 -6.64 -27.72
CA ASN A 281 -22.03 -7.20 -26.57
C ASN A 281 -21.07 -7.47 -25.41
N LEU A 282 -19.87 -7.97 -25.70
CA LEU A 282 -18.82 -8.16 -24.68
C LEU A 282 -18.39 -6.83 -24.07
N GLU A 283 -18.26 -5.78 -24.89
CA GLU A 283 -17.98 -4.44 -24.37
C GLU A 283 -19.09 -3.94 -23.44
N THR A 284 -20.35 -4.19 -23.81
CA THR A 284 -21.49 -3.82 -22.96
C THR A 284 -21.45 -4.56 -21.62
N ILE A 285 -21.23 -5.88 -21.64
CA ILE A 285 -21.11 -6.68 -20.41
C ILE A 285 -19.92 -6.22 -19.57
N GLY A 286 -18.79 -5.95 -20.23
CA GLY A 286 -17.59 -5.45 -19.59
C GLY A 286 -17.79 -4.13 -18.85
N LYS A 287 -18.54 -3.20 -19.44
CA LYS A 287 -18.93 -1.94 -18.79
C LYS A 287 -19.83 -2.17 -17.58
N GLU A 288 -20.76 -3.12 -17.63
CA GLU A 288 -21.56 -3.47 -16.44
C GLU A 288 -20.70 -4.09 -15.31
N ILE A 289 -19.69 -4.88 -15.66
CA ILE A 289 -18.72 -5.40 -14.69
C ILE A 289 -17.85 -4.27 -14.12
N ALA A 290 -17.46 -3.29 -14.94
CA ALA A 290 -16.69 -2.14 -14.50
C ALA A 290 -17.43 -1.31 -13.43
N LYS A 291 -18.75 -1.12 -13.58
CA LYS A 291 -19.58 -0.46 -12.56
C LYS A 291 -19.53 -1.16 -11.21
N LYS A 292 -19.38 -2.49 -11.20
CA LYS A 292 -19.23 -3.28 -9.95
C LYS A 292 -17.89 -3.03 -9.26
N CYS A 293 -16.90 -2.47 -9.95
CA CYS A 293 -15.63 -2.06 -9.35
C CYS A 293 -15.77 -0.81 -8.47
N ARG A 294 -16.85 -0.03 -8.67
CA ARG A 294 -17.16 1.21 -7.93
C ARG A 294 -15.98 2.17 -7.84
N GLY A 295 -15.25 2.30 -8.95
CA GLY A 295 -14.09 3.19 -9.03
C GLY A 295 -12.84 2.72 -8.27
N VAL A 296 -12.78 1.47 -7.79
CA VAL A 296 -11.58 0.91 -7.14
C VAL A 296 -10.70 0.21 -8.18
N PRO A 297 -9.50 0.73 -8.51
CA PRO A 297 -8.61 0.16 -9.53
C PRO A 297 -8.20 -1.29 -9.26
N LEU A 298 -7.94 -1.65 -7.99
CA LEU A 298 -7.56 -3.02 -7.64
C LEU A 298 -8.70 -4.01 -7.93
N ALA A 299 -9.95 -3.63 -7.64
CA ALA A 299 -11.12 -4.44 -7.95
C ALA A 299 -11.24 -4.66 -9.47
N ALA A 300 -11.03 -3.59 -10.27
CA ALA A 300 -11.00 -3.69 -11.73
C ALA A 300 -9.91 -4.65 -12.23
N LYS A 301 -8.69 -4.61 -11.66
CA LYS A 301 -7.61 -5.55 -12.01
C LYS A 301 -7.96 -6.99 -11.66
N VAL A 302 -8.58 -7.24 -10.51
CA VAL A 302 -8.99 -8.58 -10.09
C VAL A 302 -10.08 -9.13 -11.01
N LEU A 303 -11.12 -8.34 -11.25
CA LEU A 303 -12.24 -8.75 -12.12
C LEU A 303 -11.78 -8.97 -13.56
N GLY A 304 -10.97 -8.07 -14.12
CA GLY A 304 -10.38 -8.26 -15.45
C GLY A 304 -9.48 -9.50 -15.52
N GLY A 305 -8.66 -9.75 -14.51
CA GLY A 305 -7.82 -10.95 -14.44
C GLY A 305 -8.63 -12.25 -14.33
N THR A 306 -9.81 -12.21 -13.71
CA THR A 306 -10.71 -13.35 -13.53
C THR A 306 -11.38 -13.78 -14.84
N MET A 307 -11.45 -12.88 -15.84
CA MET A 307 -11.94 -13.20 -17.19
C MET A 307 -10.96 -14.08 -17.99
N GLY A 308 -9.69 -14.18 -17.54
CA GLY A 308 -8.75 -15.20 -17.99
C GLY A 308 -8.40 -15.18 -19.48
N PHE A 309 -8.31 -14.00 -20.11
CA PHE A 309 -8.07 -13.85 -21.55
C PHE A 309 -9.16 -14.46 -22.45
N ASN A 310 -10.34 -14.73 -21.89
CA ASN A 310 -11.43 -15.36 -22.61
C ASN A 310 -12.28 -14.32 -23.37
N ARG A 311 -12.52 -14.54 -24.66
CA ARG A 311 -13.40 -13.74 -25.52
C ARG A 311 -14.81 -14.33 -25.67
N ASP A 312 -15.10 -15.42 -24.98
CA ASP A 312 -16.44 -16.01 -24.94
C ASP A 312 -17.37 -15.21 -24.03
N LYS A 313 -18.62 -15.09 -24.44
CA LYS A 313 -19.64 -14.33 -23.71
C LYS A 313 -20.03 -14.94 -22.36
N ASN A 314 -20.02 -16.26 -22.25
CA ASN A 314 -20.59 -16.95 -21.08
C ASN A 314 -19.83 -16.67 -19.77
N PRO A 315 -18.48 -16.73 -19.73
CA PRO A 315 -17.73 -16.38 -18.52
C PRO A 315 -17.96 -14.93 -18.04
N TRP A 316 -18.07 -13.99 -18.98
CA TRP A 316 -18.34 -12.58 -18.67
C TRP A 316 -19.72 -12.41 -18.04
N LEU A 317 -20.74 -13.08 -18.58
CA LEU A 317 -22.09 -13.07 -18.01
C LEU A 317 -22.16 -13.71 -16.61
N LEU A 318 -21.35 -14.74 -16.32
CA LEU A 318 -21.32 -15.34 -14.98
C LEU A 318 -20.79 -14.34 -13.94
N ILE A 319 -19.73 -13.60 -14.28
CA ILE A 319 -19.19 -12.55 -13.42
C ILE A 319 -20.19 -11.39 -13.28
N GLU A 320 -20.79 -10.97 -14.39
CA GLU A 320 -21.79 -9.89 -14.40
C GLU A 320 -23.05 -10.25 -13.60
N LYS A 321 -23.51 -11.51 -13.62
CA LYS A 321 -24.68 -11.94 -12.85
C LYS A 321 -24.37 -12.28 -11.39
N SER A 322 -23.09 -12.33 -11.00
CA SER A 322 -22.72 -12.64 -9.63
C SER A 322 -23.27 -11.59 -8.65
N GLU A 323 -24.15 -12.03 -7.74
CA GLU A 323 -24.73 -11.20 -6.69
C GLU A 323 -23.71 -10.82 -5.61
N VAL A 324 -22.64 -11.60 -5.46
CA VAL A 324 -21.52 -11.31 -4.54
C VAL A 324 -20.89 -9.95 -4.86
N LEU A 325 -20.88 -9.56 -6.14
CA LEU A 325 -20.36 -8.27 -6.60
C LEU A 325 -21.40 -7.13 -6.52
N ASN A 326 -22.68 -7.45 -6.27
CA ASN A 326 -23.78 -6.48 -6.17
C ASN A 326 -24.09 -6.08 -4.71
N ALA A 327 -23.48 -6.73 -3.73
CA ALA A 327 -23.68 -6.42 -2.31
C ALA A 327 -23.03 -5.07 -1.93
N SER A 328 -23.73 -3.96 -2.17
CA SER A 328 -23.93 -2.91 -1.17
C SER A 328 -24.96 -1.88 -1.66
N HIS A 329 -26.12 -1.90 -1.04
CA HIS A 329 -26.91 -0.71 -0.82
C HIS A 329 -27.10 -0.61 0.69
N ASN A 330 -26.34 0.27 1.33
CA ASN A 330 -26.92 1.28 2.20
C ASN A 330 -25.86 2.33 2.53
N LYS A 331 -26.10 3.52 2.00
CA LYS A 331 -25.73 4.76 2.66
C LYS A 331 -26.42 4.76 4.03
N ASP A 332 -25.76 5.35 5.00
CA ASP A 332 -26.19 5.57 6.40
C ASP A 332 -25.60 4.57 7.41
N ASN A 333 -24.80 5.16 8.31
CA ASN A 333 -24.16 4.61 9.51
C ASN A 333 -22.73 4.05 9.37
N VAL A 334 -21.79 4.90 8.96
CA VAL A 334 -20.43 4.82 9.53
C VAL A 334 -20.49 5.44 10.93
N VAL A 335 -20.89 4.62 11.91
CA VAL A 335 -20.64 4.93 13.32
C VAL A 335 -19.19 4.56 13.58
N TYR A 336 -18.36 5.56 13.89
CA TYR A 336 -17.03 5.37 14.45
C TYR A 336 -17.17 4.60 15.77
N THR A 337 -17.02 3.29 15.76
CA THR A 337 -16.73 2.54 16.98
C THR A 337 -15.24 2.64 17.24
N LYS A 338 -14.87 3.66 18.03
CA LYS A 338 -13.69 3.61 18.89
C LYS A 338 -13.78 2.34 19.73
N THR A 339 -12.92 1.37 19.48
CA THR A 339 -12.62 0.35 20.48
C THR A 339 -11.27 0.70 21.07
N LYS A 340 -11.32 1.34 22.25
CA LYS A 340 -10.19 1.38 23.17
C LYS A 340 -9.90 -0.05 23.61
N PHE A 341 -8.64 -0.47 23.50
CA PHE A 341 -7.99 -1.26 24.54
C PHE A 341 -6.61 -0.67 24.81
#